data_AF-A0A3D4CV54-F1
#
_entry.id   AF-A0A3D4CV54-F1
#
_cell.length_a   1.000
_cell.length_b   1.000
_cell.length_c   1.000
_cell.angle_alpha   90.00
_cell.angle_beta   90.00
_cell.angle_gamma   90.00
#
_symmetry.space_group_name_H-M   'P 1'
#
loop_
_entity.id
_entity.type
_entity.pdbx_description
1 polymer ?
#
loop_
_entity_poly.entity_id
_entity_poly.type
_entity_poly.pdbx_seq_one_letter_code
_entity_poly.pdbx_strand_id
1 'polypeptide(L)'
;LIQENMQKQIEWCHGAPFYTLGPLTTDVAPGYDHLTSGIGAAMIGWFGCAMLCYVTPKEHLGLPNRDDVREGVITYKIAAHAADLAKGHPAAQERDNALSKARFEFR
;
A
#
# COMPACT_ATOMS: atom_id res chain seq x y z
N LEU A 1 13.31 1.36 9.24
CA LEU A 1 12.45 1.97 10.31
C LEU A 1 10.98 1.56 10.23
N ILE A 2 10.45 1.03 9.12
CA ILE A 2 9.01 0.74 8.98
C ILE A 2 8.48 -0.25 10.03
N GLN A 3 9.16 -1.39 10.21
CA GLN A 3 8.74 -2.40 11.20
C GLN A 3 8.77 -1.88 12.65
N GLU A 4 9.77 -1.07 12.99
CA GLU A 4 9.89 -0.46 14.32
C GLU A 4 8.69 0.44 14.64
N ASN A 5 8.21 1.23 13.66
CA ASN A 5 7.03 2.06 13.82
C ASN A 5 5.78 1.21 14.12
N MET A 6 5.60 0.09 13.41
CA MET A 6 4.48 -0.81 13.64
C MET A 6 4.55 -1.46 15.02
N GLN A 7 5.73 -1.94 15.44
CA GLN A 7 5.93 -2.55 16.75
C GLN A 7 5.61 -1.57 17.89
N LYS A 8 6.13 -0.33 17.80
CA LYS A 8 5.85 0.73 18.77
C LYS A 8 4.37 1.08 18.81
N GLN A 9 3.70 1.13 17.67
CA GLN A 9 2.27 1.42 17.63
C GLN A 9 1.46 0.34 18.35
N ILE A 10 1.75 -0.94 18.12
CA ILE A 10 1.06 -2.05 18.79
C ILE A 10 1.25 -1.93 20.31
N GLU A 11 2.49 -1.69 20.76
CA GLU A 11 2.85 -1.60 22.18
C GLU A 11 2.21 -0.39 22.86
N TRP A 12 2.39 0.80 22.30
CA TRP A 12 2.03 2.07 22.94
C TRP A 12 0.58 2.47 22.71
N CYS A 13 -0.06 1.97 21.66
CA CYS A 13 -1.46 2.23 21.36
C CYS A 13 -2.36 1.01 21.62
N HIS A 14 -1.85 0.01 22.35
CA HIS A 14 -2.62 -1.13 22.85
C HIS A 14 -3.36 -1.91 21.74
N GLY A 15 -2.70 -2.11 20.60
CA GLY A 15 -3.27 -2.82 19.46
C GLY A 15 -4.43 -2.12 18.75
N ALA A 16 -4.64 -0.82 18.97
CA ALA A 16 -5.63 -0.04 18.21
C ALA A 16 -5.34 -0.10 16.69
N PRO A 17 -6.35 -0.04 15.80
CA PRO A 17 -6.14 -0.02 14.37
C PRO A 17 -5.25 1.15 13.94
N PHE A 18 -4.18 0.87 13.20
CA PHE A 18 -3.28 1.91 12.72
C PHE A 18 -3.70 2.42 11.33
N TYR A 19 -3.55 3.73 11.11
CA TYR A 19 -3.81 4.41 9.85
C TYR A 19 -2.59 5.24 9.45
N THR A 20 -1.99 4.95 8.29
CA THR A 20 -0.74 5.58 7.85
C THR A 20 -0.88 6.30 6.52
N LEU A 21 -0.13 7.38 6.32
CA LEU A 21 0.07 8.03 5.02
C LEU A 21 1.36 7.49 4.39
N GLY A 22 1.25 6.58 3.42
CA GLY A 22 2.40 5.81 2.94
C GLY A 22 2.88 4.74 3.93
N PRO A 23 4.15 4.77 4.39
CA PRO A 23 5.10 5.90 4.32
C PRO A 23 5.90 5.99 3.01
N LEU A 24 6.28 7.22 2.62
CA LEU A 24 7.29 7.45 1.58
C LEU A 24 8.62 6.84 2.02
N THR A 25 9.22 6.01 1.17
CA THR A 25 10.51 5.36 1.47
C THR A 25 11.72 6.17 1.04
N THR A 26 11.51 7.22 0.24
CA THR A 26 12.55 8.11 -0.27
C THR A 26 11.93 9.41 -0.76
N ASP A 27 12.69 10.52 -0.66
CA ASP A 27 12.21 11.87 -0.96
C ASP A 27 12.68 12.39 -2.34
N VAL A 28 13.46 11.59 -3.08
CA VAL A 28 14.16 12.05 -4.29
C VAL A 28 13.34 11.89 -5.58
N ALA A 29 12.06 11.57 -5.49
CA ALA A 29 11.21 11.28 -6.65
C ALA A 29 9.85 12.00 -6.63
N PRO A 30 9.81 13.34 -6.45
CA PRO A 30 8.56 14.09 -6.55
C PRO A 30 7.93 13.88 -7.93
N GLY A 31 6.61 13.73 -7.99
CA GLY A 31 5.90 13.26 -9.20
C GLY A 31 5.64 11.76 -9.19
N TYR A 32 6.38 10.99 -8.38
CA TYR A 32 6.30 9.54 -8.26
C TYR A 32 6.06 9.08 -6.82
N ASP A 33 5.58 9.97 -5.95
CA ASP A 33 5.42 9.69 -4.52
C ASP A 33 4.37 8.63 -4.22
N HIS A 34 3.41 8.43 -5.12
CA HIS A 34 2.51 7.27 -5.06
C HIS A 34 3.28 5.94 -5.11
N LEU A 35 4.40 5.86 -5.86
CA LEU A 35 5.27 4.68 -5.92
C LEU A 35 6.18 4.58 -4.70
N THR A 36 6.86 5.68 -4.34
CA THR A 36 7.77 5.70 -3.17
C THR A 36 7.00 5.34 -1.90
N SER A 37 5.77 5.85 -1.76
CA SER A 37 4.89 5.54 -0.65
C SER A 37 4.22 4.17 -0.78
N GLY A 38 3.91 3.71 -1.99
CA GLY A 38 3.32 2.39 -2.24
C GLY A 38 4.20 1.24 -1.71
N ILE A 39 5.53 1.38 -1.82
CA ILE A 39 6.50 0.43 -1.24
C ILE A 39 6.33 0.38 0.28
N GLY A 40 6.38 1.53 0.95
CA GLY A 40 6.27 1.60 2.41
C GLY A 40 4.88 1.16 2.89
N ALA A 41 3.82 1.52 2.16
CA ALA A 41 2.44 1.15 2.44
C ALA A 41 2.23 -0.37 2.40
N ALA A 42 2.79 -1.06 1.39
CA ALA A 42 2.74 -2.51 1.32
C ALA A 42 3.47 -3.17 2.51
N MET A 43 4.66 -2.66 2.86
CA MET A 43 5.44 -3.18 4.00
C MET A 43 4.73 -2.97 5.34
N ILE A 44 4.25 -1.75 5.62
CA ILE A 44 3.60 -1.46 6.90
C ILE A 44 2.22 -2.11 6.99
N GLY A 45 1.51 -2.24 5.88
CA GLY A 45 0.29 -3.05 5.77
C GLY A 45 0.55 -4.51 6.10
N TRP A 46 1.63 -5.09 5.57
CA TRP A 46 2.04 -6.45 5.89
C TRP A 46 2.33 -6.61 7.40
N PHE A 47 3.00 -5.64 8.00
CA PHE A 47 3.33 -5.67 9.43
C PHE A 47 2.13 -5.45 10.36
N GLY A 48 0.97 -5.03 9.84
CA GLY A 48 -0.28 -4.98 10.62
C GLY A 48 -1.05 -3.66 10.56
N CYS A 49 -0.64 -2.69 9.73
CA CYS A 49 -1.42 -1.47 9.54
C CYS A 49 -2.80 -1.79 8.96
N ALA A 50 -3.85 -1.19 9.53
CA ALA A 50 -5.23 -1.54 9.22
C ALA A 50 -5.81 -0.72 8.05
N MET A 51 -5.33 0.51 7.86
CA MET A 51 -5.79 1.39 6.79
C MET A 51 -4.62 2.17 6.20
N LEU A 52 -4.61 2.37 4.88
CA LEU A 52 -3.55 3.06 4.15
C LEU A 52 -4.15 4.29 3.46
N CYS A 53 -3.71 5.48 3.87
CA CYS A 53 -4.05 6.71 3.17
C CYS A 53 -3.22 6.77 1.90
N TYR A 54 -3.89 6.86 0.77
CA TYR A 54 -3.23 6.96 -0.51
C TYR A 54 -2.41 8.24 -0.67
N VAL A 55 -1.45 8.17 -1.57
CA VAL A 55 -0.62 9.29 -2.02
C VAL A 55 -0.75 9.34 -3.52
N THR A 56 -0.87 10.54 -4.08
CA THR A 56 -1.05 10.74 -5.53
C THR A 56 0.30 11.07 -6.19
N PRO A 57 0.42 10.99 -7.53
CA PRO A 57 1.58 11.52 -8.24
C PRO A 57 1.85 13.00 -7.97
N LYS A 58 0.81 13.78 -7.62
CA LYS A 58 0.90 15.22 -7.34
C LYS A 58 1.26 15.57 -5.90
N GLU A 59 1.50 14.59 -5.04
CA GLU A 59 2.00 14.86 -3.71
C GLU A 59 3.23 15.77 -3.77
N HIS A 60 3.30 16.74 -2.86
CA HIS A 60 4.33 17.79 -2.82
C HIS A 60 4.43 18.72 -4.05
N LEU A 61 3.56 18.57 -5.06
CA LEU A 61 3.60 19.36 -6.29
C LEU A 61 2.34 20.20 -6.53
N GLY A 62 1.18 19.78 -6.02
CA GLY A 62 -0.06 20.55 -6.15
C GLY A 62 -1.32 19.72 -5.90
N LEU A 63 -2.47 20.29 -6.22
CA LEU A 63 -3.75 19.59 -6.11
C LEU A 63 -3.85 18.49 -7.19
N PRO A 64 -4.24 17.26 -6.83
CA PRO A 64 -4.41 16.19 -7.79
C PRO A 64 -5.62 16.42 -8.69
N ASN A 65 -5.50 16.03 -9.95
CA ASN A 65 -6.62 15.94 -10.87
C ASN A 65 -7.30 14.54 -10.77
N ARG A 66 -8.33 14.31 -11.59
CA ARG A 66 -9.08 13.04 -11.60
C ARG A 66 -8.20 11.81 -11.86
N ASP A 67 -7.26 11.92 -12.79
CA ASP A 67 -6.41 10.81 -13.20
C ASP A 67 -5.34 10.53 -12.13
N ASP A 68 -4.80 11.58 -11.48
CA ASP A 68 -3.89 11.46 -10.33
C ASP A 68 -4.59 10.73 -9.15
N VAL A 69 -5.86 11.05 -8.89
CA VAL A 69 -6.66 10.38 -7.86
C VAL A 69 -6.83 8.90 -8.20
N ARG A 70 -7.16 8.57 -9.45
CA ARG A 70 -7.30 7.17 -9.89
C ARG A 70 -6.00 6.41 -9.73
N GLU A 71 -4.87 7.00 -10.13
CA GLU A 71 -3.56 6.38 -10.03
C GLU A 71 -3.17 6.11 -8.57
N GLY A 72 -3.38 7.08 -7.67
CA GLY A 72 -3.19 6.86 -6.24
C GLY A 72 -4.05 5.72 -5.70
N VAL A 73 -5.35 5.67 -6.05
CA VAL A 73 -6.27 4.62 -5.58
C VAL A 73 -5.84 3.24 -6.07
N ILE A 74 -5.49 3.10 -7.34
CA ILE A 74 -5.05 1.82 -7.91
C ILE A 74 -3.72 1.38 -7.27
N THR A 75 -2.78 2.31 -7.10
CA THR A 75 -1.48 2.03 -6.45
C THR A 75 -1.68 1.49 -5.04
N TYR A 76 -2.56 2.11 -4.25
CA TYR A 76 -2.81 1.68 -2.88
C TYR A 76 -3.67 0.42 -2.78
N LYS A 77 -4.55 0.16 -3.73
CA LYS A 77 -5.22 -1.15 -3.84
C LYS A 77 -4.24 -2.28 -4.11
N ILE A 78 -3.20 -2.03 -4.91
CA ILE A 78 -2.14 -3.01 -5.17
C ILE A 78 -1.31 -3.21 -3.90
N ALA A 79 -0.90 -2.12 -3.23
CA ALA A 79 -0.13 -2.20 -1.99
C ALA A 79 -0.88 -2.95 -0.87
N ALA A 80 -2.18 -2.65 -0.69
CA ALA A 80 -3.03 -3.34 0.28
C ALA A 80 -3.17 -4.83 -0.04
N HIS A 81 -3.43 -5.18 -1.31
CA HIS A 81 -3.52 -6.58 -1.73
C HIS A 81 -2.19 -7.34 -1.55
N ALA A 82 -1.06 -6.69 -1.84
CA ALA A 82 0.27 -7.26 -1.60
C ALA A 82 0.51 -7.52 -0.10
N ALA A 83 0.08 -6.60 0.77
CA ALA A 83 0.10 -6.81 2.20
C ALA A 83 -0.79 -7.99 2.64
N ASP A 84 -1.99 -8.11 2.09
CA ASP A 84 -2.91 -9.23 2.40
C ASP A 84 -2.33 -10.59 1.97
N LEU A 85 -1.68 -10.66 0.81
CA LEU A 85 -0.93 -11.85 0.37
C LEU A 85 0.20 -12.18 1.36
N ALA A 86 1.01 -11.20 1.73
CA ALA A 86 2.14 -11.40 2.65
C ALA A 86 1.70 -11.80 4.07
N LYS A 87 0.49 -11.38 4.48
CA LYS A 87 -0.16 -11.81 5.73
C LYS A 87 -0.77 -13.21 5.64
N GLY A 88 -0.87 -13.80 4.44
CA GLY A 88 -1.57 -15.06 4.24
C GLY A 88 -3.09 -14.95 4.45
N HIS A 89 -3.69 -13.80 4.14
CA HIS A 89 -5.14 -13.62 4.30
C HIS A 89 -5.91 -14.66 3.44
N PRO A 90 -6.90 -15.39 4.00
CA PRO A 90 -7.42 -16.63 3.40
C PRO A 90 -7.88 -16.57 1.94
N ALA A 91 -8.39 -15.42 1.48
CA ALA A 91 -8.89 -15.25 0.11
C ALA A 91 -7.97 -14.43 -0.82
N ALA A 92 -6.86 -13.89 -0.32
CA ALA A 92 -6.02 -12.99 -1.13
C ALA A 92 -5.41 -13.71 -2.35
N GLN A 93 -4.93 -14.94 -2.14
CA GLN A 93 -4.28 -15.75 -3.17
C GLN A 93 -5.23 -16.16 -4.31
N GLU A 94 -6.54 -16.27 -4.06
CA GLU A 94 -7.51 -16.73 -5.05
C GLU A 94 -7.55 -15.81 -6.27
N ARG A 95 -7.49 -14.50 -6.05
CA ARG A 95 -7.46 -13.49 -7.11
C ARG A 95 -6.22 -13.63 -7.99
N ASP A 96 -5.05 -13.82 -7.37
CA ASP A 96 -3.76 -13.99 -8.05
C ASP A 96 -3.73 -15.27 -8.88
N ASN A 97 -4.23 -16.36 -8.32
CA ASN A 97 -4.32 -17.66 -8.99
C ASN A 97 -5.29 -17.60 -10.18
N ALA A 98 -6.44 -16.95 -10.02
CA ALA A 98 -7.42 -16.78 -11.09
C ALA A 98 -6.82 -16.00 -12.28
N LEU A 99 -6.14 -14.88 -12.01
CA LEU A 99 -5.48 -14.08 -13.04
C LEU A 99 -4.30 -14.83 -13.67
N SER A 100 -3.50 -15.56 -12.87
CA SER A 100 -2.38 -16.36 -13.37
C SER A 100 -2.85 -17.48 -14.30
N LYS A 101 -3.97 -18.13 -13.96
CA LYS A 101 -4.61 -19.13 -14.83
C LYS A 101 -5.08 -18.51 -16.14
N ALA A 102 -5.76 -17.35 -16.10
CA ALA A 102 -6.19 -16.66 -17.31
C ALA A 102 -5.00 -16.26 -18.21
N ARG A 103 -3.90 -15.76 -17.63
CA ARG A 103 -2.65 -15.47 -18.35
C ARG A 103 -2.06 -16.71 -19.02
N PHE A 104 -2.02 -17.84 -18.32
CA PHE A 104 -1.52 -19.10 -18.85
C PHE A 104 -2.40 -19.63 -20.00
N GLU A 105 -3.71 -19.47 -19.89
CA GLU A 105 -4.68 -19.94 -20.88
C GLU A 105 -4.96 -18.92 -22.01
N PHE A 106 -4.29 -17.76 -22.01
CA PHE A 106 -4.49 -16.66 -22.96
C PHE A 106 -5.96 -16.20 -23.07
N ARG A 107 -6.64 -16.01 -21.93
CA ARG A 107 -8.03 -15.55 -21.82
C ARG A 107 -8.16 -14.15 -21.25
#